data_AF-A0A350ICS7-F1
#
_entry.id   AF-A0A350ICS7-F1
#
_cell.length_a   1.000
_cell.length_b   1.000
_cell.length_c   1.000
_cell.angle_alpha   90.00
_cell.angle_beta   90.00
_cell.angle_gamma   90.00
#
_symmetry.space_group_name_H-M   'P 1'
#
loop_
_entity.id
_entity.type
_entity.pdbx_description
1 polymer ?
#
loop_
_entity_poly.entity_id
_entity_poly.type
_entity_poly.pdbx_seq_one_letter_code
_entity_poly.pdbx_strand_id
1 'polypeptide(L)'
;MINLSTLILCGAPNTVIPDIPTSACEHFGKVQRIIFQRCKNGATANTIPAGSGAGGAGVLATWQALTAATDGTKAQFSPFTESPAFTDGTVRTARGGNDSYGGVPISLGYEPTEFEAQILSARQDVIAALKLLRNEDAYNLGVYLISADGKLMANVDDVATPTTLSPIPIQQFNIGNKVAGGYDDVDYNALSFQLEDNWSNTVATIPATDFAFDLLTYA
;
A
#
# COMPACT_ATOMS: atom_id res chain seq x y z
N MET A 1 51.33 4.99 1.17
CA MET A 1 51.22 6.45 0.92
C MET A 1 50.11 6.67 -0.09
N ILE A 2 49.13 7.49 0.29
CA ILE A 2 48.10 8.20 -0.51
C ILE A 2 47.24 7.28 -1.41
N ASN A 3 46.10 6.78 -0.92
CA ASN A 3 44.79 7.48 -0.87
C ASN A 3 44.09 7.47 -2.24
N LEU A 4 43.47 6.32 -2.59
CA LEU A 4 42.28 6.32 -3.44
C LEU A 4 41.06 6.62 -2.56
N SER A 5 41.05 7.86 -2.07
CA SER A 5 39.92 8.77 -2.14
C SER A 5 38.64 8.05 -2.54
N THR A 6 37.86 7.67 -1.53
CA THR A 6 36.40 7.84 -1.51
C THR A 6 35.81 8.06 -2.91
N LEU A 7 35.67 6.98 -3.68
CA LEU A 7 34.65 6.98 -4.71
C LEU A 7 33.35 7.05 -3.90
N ILE A 8 32.80 8.25 -3.85
CA ILE A 8 31.49 8.56 -3.29
C ILE A 8 30.48 7.77 -4.14
N LEU A 9 30.28 6.52 -3.75
CA LEU A 9 29.15 5.70 -4.13
C LEU A 9 28.46 5.38 -2.82
N CYS A 10 27.30 5.98 -2.62
CA CYS A 10 26.46 5.83 -1.45
C CYS A 10 26.10 4.35 -1.27
N GLY A 11 26.49 3.74 -0.15
CA GLY A 11 26.18 2.37 0.25
C GLY A 11 27.42 1.49 0.44
N ALA A 12 27.70 1.09 1.69
CA ALA A 12 28.72 0.07 1.94
C ALA A 12 28.24 -1.27 1.33
N PRO A 13 29.12 -2.02 0.63
CA PRO A 13 28.76 -3.35 0.17
C PRO A 13 28.46 -4.27 1.36
N ASN A 14 27.49 -5.17 1.20
CA ASN A 14 27.20 -6.19 2.22
C ASN A 14 28.45 -7.03 2.48
N THR A 15 28.71 -7.35 3.75
CA THR A 15 29.89 -8.14 4.16
C THR A 15 29.80 -9.61 3.75
N VAL A 16 28.58 -10.11 3.53
CA VAL A 16 28.26 -11.45 3.04
C VAL A 16 27.07 -11.37 2.08
N ILE A 17 26.93 -12.37 1.20
CA ILE A 17 25.69 -12.57 0.44
C ILE A 17 24.62 -12.98 1.46
N PRO A 18 23.47 -12.28 1.55
CA PRO A 18 22.41 -12.64 2.48
C PRO A 18 21.73 -13.95 2.06
N ASP A 19 21.25 -14.71 3.04
CA ASP A 19 20.45 -15.91 2.79
C ASP A 19 19.14 -15.55 2.06
N ILE A 20 18.74 -16.37 1.09
CA ILE A 20 17.42 -16.28 0.43
C ILE A 20 16.49 -17.23 1.15
N PRO A 21 15.41 -16.75 1.80
CA PRO A 21 14.49 -17.62 2.51
C PRO A 21 13.74 -18.55 1.54
N THR A 22 13.56 -19.81 1.91
CA THR A 22 12.66 -20.73 1.22
C THR A 22 11.23 -20.46 1.66
N SER A 23 10.31 -20.21 0.72
CA SER A 23 8.91 -19.89 1.03
C SER A 23 7.93 -20.79 0.28
N ALA A 24 6.73 -20.92 0.84
CA ALA A 24 5.56 -21.38 0.11
C ALA A 24 5.11 -20.26 -0.86
N CYS A 25 4.47 -20.62 -1.97
CA CYS A 25 3.98 -19.65 -2.94
C CYS A 25 3.03 -18.64 -2.28
N GLU A 26 3.32 -17.34 -2.41
CA GLU A 26 2.43 -16.27 -1.96
C GLU A 26 1.42 -15.93 -3.06
N HIS A 27 0.14 -15.99 -2.73
CA HIS A 27 -0.97 -15.64 -3.63
C HIS A 27 -1.96 -14.71 -2.93
N PHE A 28 -1.82 -13.41 -3.19
CA PHE A 28 -2.73 -12.40 -2.66
C PHE A 28 -4.04 -12.30 -3.48
N GLY A 29 -3.94 -12.32 -4.81
CA GLY A 29 -5.09 -12.23 -5.71
C GLY A 29 -5.47 -10.79 -6.08
N LYS A 30 -6.68 -10.59 -6.63
CA LYS A 30 -7.18 -9.27 -7.07
C LYS A 30 -7.55 -8.41 -5.86
N VAL A 31 -7.05 -7.17 -5.80
CA VAL A 31 -7.51 -6.16 -4.82
C VAL A 31 -8.97 -5.78 -5.11
N GLN A 32 -9.85 -6.00 -4.14
CA GLN A 32 -11.28 -5.75 -4.31
C GLN A 32 -11.76 -4.58 -3.45
N ARG A 33 -11.05 -4.24 -2.37
CA ARG A 33 -11.32 -3.08 -1.50
C ARG A 33 -10.04 -2.56 -0.86
N ILE A 34 -10.10 -1.32 -0.39
CA ILE A 34 -9.00 -0.62 0.29
C ILE A 34 -9.53 -0.04 1.59
N ILE A 35 -8.74 -0.12 2.67
CA ILE A 35 -8.99 0.59 3.92
C ILE A 35 -8.02 1.75 4.02
N PHE A 36 -8.52 2.95 4.22
CA PHE A 36 -7.72 4.14 4.45
C PHE A 36 -7.60 4.40 5.95
N GLN A 37 -6.38 4.66 6.42
CA GLN A 37 -6.11 5.10 7.79
C GLN A 37 -4.88 6.01 7.77
N ARG A 38 -4.78 6.91 8.76
CA ARG A 38 -3.50 7.61 8.97
C ARG A 38 -2.41 6.63 9.38
N CYS A 39 -1.17 6.82 8.94
CA CYS A 39 -0.01 6.07 9.42
C CYS A 39 0.31 6.43 10.87
N LYS A 40 0.06 7.68 11.29
CA LYS A 40 0.29 8.16 12.66
C LYS A 40 -0.90 8.95 13.20
N ASN A 41 -1.20 8.74 14.48
CA ASN A 41 -2.04 9.60 15.30
C ASN A 41 -1.13 10.54 16.12
N GLY A 42 -0.87 11.73 15.58
CA GLY A 42 0.14 12.64 16.13
C GLY A 42 1.54 12.04 15.99
N ALA A 43 2.22 11.81 17.11
CA ALA A 43 3.56 11.21 17.12
C ALA A 43 3.55 9.67 17.15
N THR A 44 2.39 9.06 17.42
CA THR A 44 2.28 7.61 17.62
C THR A 44 1.86 6.92 16.33
N ALA A 45 2.54 5.84 15.97
CA ALA A 45 2.14 5.02 14.82
C ALA A 45 0.80 4.31 15.08
N ASN A 46 -0.08 4.29 14.09
CA ASN A 46 -1.27 3.47 14.14
C ASN A 46 -0.87 2.02 13.86
N THR A 47 -1.08 1.16 14.85
CA THR A 47 -0.78 -0.27 14.75
C THR A 47 -1.95 -1.13 15.24
N ILE A 48 -2.05 -2.33 14.69
CA ILE A 48 -3.07 -3.32 15.04
C ILE A 48 -2.36 -4.67 15.26
N PRO A 49 -2.70 -5.47 16.28
CA PRO A 49 -2.17 -6.83 16.43
C PRO A 49 -2.49 -7.74 15.22
N ALA A 50 -1.52 -8.56 14.80
CA ALA A 50 -1.64 -9.47 13.63
C ALA A 50 -2.60 -10.66 13.81
N GLY A 51 -2.94 -10.99 15.05
CA GLY A 51 -3.70 -12.18 15.38
C GLY A 51 -5.19 -12.13 15.03
N SER A 52 -5.83 -13.27 15.23
CA SER A 52 -7.28 -13.49 15.16
C SER A 52 -7.99 -13.39 16.51
N GLY A 53 -7.26 -13.00 17.57
CA GLY A 53 -7.82 -12.72 18.89
C GLY A 53 -8.50 -11.36 18.97
N ALA A 54 -9.19 -11.09 20.08
CA ALA A 54 -9.88 -9.81 20.29
C ALA A 54 -8.93 -8.61 20.10
N GLY A 55 -9.33 -7.66 19.25
CA GLY A 55 -8.53 -6.48 18.88
C GLY A 55 -7.51 -6.74 17.77
N GLY A 56 -7.40 -7.97 17.26
CA GLY A 56 -6.53 -8.31 16.13
C GLY A 56 -7.12 -7.95 14.76
N ALA A 57 -6.27 -7.83 13.75
CA ALA A 57 -6.66 -7.41 12.40
C ALA A 57 -7.50 -8.43 11.65
N GLY A 58 -7.45 -9.71 12.06
CA GLY A 58 -8.29 -10.78 11.50
C GLY A 58 -9.75 -10.74 11.97
N VAL A 59 -10.12 -9.79 12.85
CA VAL A 59 -11.42 -9.71 13.53
C VAL A 59 -12.23 -8.50 13.06
N LEU A 60 -13.47 -8.72 12.63
CA LEU A 60 -14.40 -7.69 12.13
C LEU A 60 -14.67 -6.58 13.16
N ALA A 61 -14.80 -6.95 14.44
CA ALA A 61 -15.08 -5.99 15.52
C ALA A 61 -13.97 -4.93 15.67
N THR A 62 -12.71 -5.29 15.39
CA THR A 62 -11.57 -4.36 15.39
C THR A 62 -11.79 -3.25 14.37
N TRP A 63 -12.19 -3.62 13.15
CA TRP A 63 -12.42 -2.66 12.06
C TRP A 63 -13.69 -1.83 12.25
N GLN A 64 -14.74 -2.40 12.84
CA GLN A 64 -15.94 -1.65 13.23
C GLN A 64 -15.61 -0.56 14.27
N ALA A 65 -14.80 -0.90 15.27
CA ALA A 65 -14.33 0.07 16.26
C ALA A 65 -13.50 1.20 15.62
N LEU A 66 -12.56 0.86 14.72
CA LEU A 66 -11.75 1.86 14.01
C LEU A 66 -12.59 2.73 13.07
N THR A 67 -13.66 2.21 12.48
CA THR A 67 -14.56 3.00 11.63
C THR A 67 -15.39 3.99 12.45
N ALA A 68 -15.76 3.60 13.68
CA ALA A 68 -16.49 4.43 14.62
C ALA A 68 -15.61 5.49 15.34
N ALA A 69 -14.28 5.32 15.33
CA ALA A 69 -13.37 6.26 15.99
C ALA A 69 -13.50 7.69 15.45
N THR A 70 -13.24 8.68 16.32
CA THR A 70 -13.34 10.12 16.01
C THR A 70 -12.01 10.85 16.06
N ASP A 71 -10.91 10.13 16.25
CA ASP A 71 -9.54 10.65 16.34
C ASP A 71 -8.67 10.17 15.16
N GLY A 72 -7.35 10.39 15.24
CA GLY A 72 -6.41 9.98 14.21
C GLY A 72 -6.25 8.47 14.02
N THR A 73 -6.93 7.63 14.80
CA THR A 73 -6.98 6.17 14.59
C THR A 73 -8.09 5.74 13.63
N LYS A 74 -8.97 6.66 13.22
CA LYS A 74 -10.12 6.34 12.36
C LYS A 74 -9.69 5.69 11.05
N ALA A 75 -10.32 4.55 10.73
CA ALA A 75 -10.18 3.87 9.46
C ALA A 75 -11.47 4.03 8.62
N GLN A 76 -11.37 4.02 7.29
CA GLN A 76 -12.51 4.08 6.39
C GLN A 76 -12.33 3.12 5.22
N PHE A 77 -13.40 2.39 4.89
CA PHE A 77 -13.39 1.48 3.75
C PHE A 77 -13.73 2.21 2.46
N SER A 78 -13.03 1.87 1.39
CA SER A 78 -13.44 2.22 0.04
C SER A 78 -14.72 1.45 -0.35
N PRO A 79 -15.48 1.98 -1.32
CA PRO A 79 -16.33 1.17 -2.18
C PRO A 79 -15.52 0.06 -2.87
N PHE A 80 -16.21 -0.87 -3.52
CA PHE A 80 -15.54 -1.89 -4.34
C PHE A 80 -14.71 -1.26 -5.45
N THR A 81 -13.50 -1.79 -5.63
CA THR A 81 -12.57 -1.42 -6.68
C THR A 81 -12.60 -2.43 -7.81
N GLU A 82 -12.74 -1.95 -9.03
CA GLU A 82 -12.70 -2.73 -10.25
C GLU A 82 -11.45 -2.39 -11.08
N SER A 83 -11.04 -3.34 -11.92
CA SER A 83 -9.85 -3.21 -12.76
C SER A 83 -8.59 -2.75 -11.99
N PRO A 84 -8.24 -3.36 -10.84
CA PRO A 84 -7.04 -2.99 -10.11
C PRO A 84 -5.79 -3.38 -10.91
N ALA A 85 -4.82 -2.47 -10.99
CA ALA A 85 -3.55 -2.69 -11.64
C ALA A 85 -2.41 -2.13 -10.77
N PHE A 86 -1.30 -2.86 -10.75
CA PHE A 86 -0.03 -2.37 -10.21
C PHE A 86 0.95 -2.24 -11.36
N THR A 87 1.51 -1.05 -11.53
CA THR A 87 2.57 -0.79 -12.50
C THR A 87 3.87 -0.60 -11.74
N ASP A 88 4.83 -1.48 -12.02
CA ASP A 88 6.14 -1.44 -11.38
C ASP A 88 6.93 -0.20 -11.83
N GLY A 89 7.72 0.33 -10.91
CA GLY A 89 8.58 1.48 -11.17
C GLY A 89 9.78 1.09 -12.01
N THR A 90 10.22 1.98 -12.90
CA THR A 90 11.43 1.72 -13.67
C THR A 90 12.69 2.01 -12.86
N VAL A 91 13.79 1.32 -13.17
CA VAL A 91 15.08 1.60 -12.52
C VAL A 91 15.56 2.99 -12.91
N ARG A 92 15.85 3.81 -11.91
CA ARG A 92 16.43 5.13 -12.11
C ARG A 92 17.93 4.96 -12.23
N THR A 93 18.49 5.42 -13.35
CA THR A 93 19.94 5.35 -13.59
C THR A 93 20.56 6.73 -13.69
N ALA A 94 21.81 6.85 -13.24
CA ALA A 94 22.63 8.03 -13.44
C ALA A 94 23.97 7.68 -14.06
N ARG A 95 24.45 8.61 -14.88
CA ARG A 95 25.67 8.46 -15.70
C ARG A 95 25.56 7.26 -16.67
N GLY A 96 26.55 7.09 -17.52
CA GLY A 96 26.62 5.99 -18.47
C GLY A 96 27.74 6.22 -19.48
N GLY A 97 28.18 5.17 -20.17
CA GLY A 97 29.24 5.29 -21.16
C GLY A 97 30.55 5.82 -20.56
N ASN A 98 31.14 6.87 -21.15
CA ASN A 98 32.42 7.39 -20.70
C ASN A 98 32.38 8.04 -19.30
N ASP A 99 31.18 8.37 -18.80
CA ASP A 99 30.98 9.01 -17.49
C ASP A 99 30.86 8.01 -16.33
N SER A 100 30.90 6.71 -16.62
CA SER A 100 30.85 5.61 -15.65
C SER A 100 31.99 4.62 -15.85
N TYR A 101 32.55 4.10 -14.77
CA TYR A 101 33.57 3.04 -14.85
C TYR A 101 33.00 1.80 -15.55
N GLY A 102 33.61 1.39 -16.67
CA GLY A 102 33.14 0.26 -17.48
C GLY A 102 31.88 0.52 -18.29
N GLY A 103 31.41 1.76 -18.43
CA GLY A 103 30.21 2.10 -19.19
C GLY A 103 28.88 1.75 -18.52
N VAL A 104 28.92 1.13 -17.34
CA VAL A 104 27.74 0.65 -16.60
C VAL A 104 27.07 1.83 -15.88
N PRO A 105 25.77 2.09 -16.12
CA PRO A 105 25.03 3.12 -15.38
C PRO A 105 24.96 2.80 -13.88
N ILE A 106 24.97 3.84 -13.05
CA ILE A 106 24.80 3.70 -11.59
C ILE A 106 23.30 3.64 -11.30
N SER A 107 22.84 2.60 -10.59
CA SER A 107 21.45 2.50 -10.11
C SER A 107 21.24 3.47 -8.94
N LEU A 108 20.20 4.31 -9.04
CA LEU A 108 19.77 5.26 -8.01
C LEU A 108 18.56 4.77 -7.21
N GLY A 109 18.12 3.52 -7.43
CA GLY A 109 16.87 2.98 -6.90
C GLY A 109 15.79 2.88 -7.97
N TYR A 110 14.55 2.62 -7.55
CA TYR A 110 13.41 2.47 -8.45
C TYR A 110 12.45 3.65 -8.33
N GLU A 111 11.66 3.87 -9.38
CA GLU A 111 10.48 4.72 -9.29
C GLU A 111 9.42 4.08 -8.36
N PRO A 112 8.52 4.87 -7.75
CA PRO A 112 7.41 4.34 -6.97
C PRO A 112 6.53 3.36 -7.79
N THR A 113 6.01 2.31 -7.16
CA THR A 113 4.99 1.46 -7.78
C THR A 113 3.67 2.23 -7.83
N GLU A 114 3.02 2.29 -8.98
CA GLU A 114 1.72 2.93 -9.14
C GLU A 114 0.59 1.91 -9.01
N PHE A 115 -0.44 2.25 -8.24
CA PHE A 115 -1.69 1.52 -8.16
C PHE A 115 -2.80 2.33 -8.82
N GLU A 116 -3.56 1.67 -9.68
CA GLU A 116 -4.77 2.23 -10.31
C GLU A 116 -5.95 1.28 -10.16
N ALA A 117 -7.14 1.84 -9.97
CA ALA A 117 -8.40 1.12 -10.01
C ALA A 117 -9.57 2.04 -10.40
N GLN A 118 -10.74 1.45 -10.58
CA GLN A 118 -11.98 2.16 -10.89
C GLN A 118 -13.03 1.91 -9.81
N ILE A 119 -13.74 2.95 -9.42
CA ILE A 119 -14.92 2.85 -8.57
C ILE A 119 -16.14 3.01 -9.49
N LEU A 120 -16.87 1.92 -9.70
CA LEU A 120 -18.03 1.89 -10.60
C LEU A 120 -19.31 2.33 -9.88
N SER A 121 -20.15 3.09 -10.57
CA SER A 121 -21.52 3.46 -10.16
C SER A 121 -21.67 4.05 -8.76
N ALA A 122 -20.61 4.63 -8.20
CA ALA A 122 -20.66 5.27 -6.89
C ALA A 122 -21.39 6.62 -6.95
N ARG A 123 -22.16 6.89 -5.89
CA ARG A 123 -22.78 8.20 -5.69
C ARG A 123 -21.68 9.26 -5.49
N GLN A 124 -21.92 10.46 -6.01
CA GLN A 124 -20.89 11.50 -6.03
C GLN A 124 -20.62 12.13 -4.66
N ASP A 125 -21.51 11.96 -3.69
CA ASP A 125 -21.25 12.30 -2.28
C ASP A 125 -20.19 11.37 -1.65
N VAL A 126 -20.24 10.08 -1.93
CA VAL A 126 -19.20 9.10 -1.52
C VAL A 126 -17.86 9.45 -2.17
N ILE A 127 -17.88 9.75 -3.46
CA ILE A 127 -16.68 10.19 -4.19
C ILE A 127 -16.13 11.50 -3.63
N ALA A 128 -17.00 12.45 -3.26
CA ALA A 128 -16.60 13.70 -2.63
C ALA A 128 -15.93 13.44 -1.27
N ALA A 129 -16.45 12.52 -0.47
CA ALA A 129 -15.83 12.11 0.79
C ALA A 129 -14.45 11.47 0.58
N LEU A 130 -14.30 10.57 -0.39
CA LEU A 130 -12.99 9.98 -0.74
C LEU A 130 -12.00 11.06 -1.21
N LYS A 131 -12.47 12.05 -1.98
CA LYS A 131 -11.64 13.18 -2.42
C LYS A 131 -11.10 14.03 -1.27
N LEU A 132 -11.72 14.03 -0.09
CA LEU A 132 -11.22 14.74 1.09
C LEU A 132 -9.96 14.07 1.68
N LEU A 133 -9.74 12.78 1.43
CA LEU A 133 -8.53 12.08 1.87
C LEU A 133 -7.26 12.67 1.22
N ARG A 134 -7.39 13.41 0.11
CA ARG A 134 -6.29 14.18 -0.48
C ARG A 134 -5.75 15.30 0.41
N ASN A 135 -6.53 15.71 1.41
CA ASN A 135 -6.11 16.73 2.38
C ASN A 135 -5.27 16.14 3.52
N GLU A 136 -5.14 14.81 3.60
CA GLU A 136 -4.22 14.18 4.54
C GLU A 136 -2.78 14.48 4.14
N ASP A 137 -1.89 14.58 5.13
CA ASP A 137 -0.48 14.88 4.86
C ASP A 137 0.12 13.82 3.93
N ALA A 138 0.91 14.28 2.94
CA ALA A 138 1.72 13.39 2.14
C ALA A 138 2.54 12.50 3.09
N TYR A 139 2.51 11.18 2.87
CA TYR A 139 3.14 10.16 3.73
C TYR A 139 2.46 9.86 5.08
N ASN A 140 1.40 10.57 5.47
CA ASN A 140 0.61 10.20 6.65
C ASN A 140 -0.71 9.50 6.30
N LEU A 141 -1.13 9.48 5.04
CA LEU A 141 -2.19 8.58 4.58
C LEU A 141 -1.58 7.23 4.21
N GLY A 142 -2.18 6.15 4.70
CA GLY A 142 -1.82 4.80 4.33
C GLY A 142 -3.02 3.91 4.05
N VAL A 143 -2.73 2.74 3.50
CA VAL A 143 -3.74 1.79 3.05
C VAL A 143 -3.52 0.40 3.62
N TYR A 144 -4.63 -0.30 3.84
CA TYR A 144 -4.66 -1.76 3.89
C TYR A 144 -5.35 -2.27 2.64
N LEU A 145 -4.77 -3.28 2.00
CA LEU A 145 -5.33 -3.86 0.78
C LEU A 145 -6.12 -5.11 1.13
N ILE A 146 -7.26 -5.29 0.47
CA ILE A 146 -8.13 -6.44 0.68
C ILE A 146 -8.28 -7.17 -0.64
N SER A 147 -7.99 -8.48 -0.63
CA SER A 147 -8.21 -9.31 -1.81
C SER A 147 -9.65 -9.77 -1.94
N ALA A 148 -10.03 -10.21 -3.14
CA ALA A 148 -11.33 -10.84 -3.41
C ALA A 148 -11.60 -12.08 -2.53
N ASP A 149 -10.54 -12.77 -2.09
CA ASP A 149 -10.63 -13.92 -1.17
C ASP A 149 -10.75 -13.50 0.31
N GLY A 150 -10.84 -12.20 0.59
CA GLY A 150 -10.93 -11.65 1.94
C GLY A 150 -9.62 -11.64 2.72
N LYS A 151 -8.48 -11.77 2.04
CA LYS A 151 -7.16 -11.65 2.68
C LYS A 151 -6.82 -10.17 2.87
N LEU A 152 -6.19 -9.84 3.99
CA LEU A 152 -5.70 -8.50 4.28
C LEU A 152 -4.21 -8.43 4.01
N MET A 153 -3.75 -7.39 3.32
CA MET A 153 -2.33 -7.08 3.17
C MET A 153 -2.04 -5.73 3.80
N ALA A 154 -0.97 -5.71 4.59
CA ALA A 154 -0.54 -4.55 5.38
C ALA A 154 0.97 -4.56 5.58
N ASN A 155 1.50 -3.44 6.03
CA ASN A 155 2.88 -3.36 6.50
C ASN A 155 3.02 -4.04 7.86
N VAL A 156 4.08 -4.81 8.10
CA VAL A 156 4.28 -5.58 9.33
C VAL A 156 5.65 -5.32 9.95
N ASP A 157 5.77 -5.63 11.25
CA ASP A 157 7.03 -5.52 11.99
C ASP A 157 8.06 -6.58 11.58
N ASP A 158 7.58 -7.79 11.26
CA ASP A 158 8.39 -8.90 10.77
C ASP A 158 7.57 -9.69 9.74
N VAL A 159 8.12 -9.88 8.53
CA VAL A 159 7.42 -10.55 7.43
C VAL A 159 7.26 -12.06 7.69
N ALA A 160 8.21 -12.69 8.39
CA ALA A 160 8.17 -14.11 8.69
C ALA A 160 7.23 -14.43 9.86
N THR A 161 7.20 -13.57 10.87
CA THR A 161 6.32 -13.71 12.05
C THR A 161 5.65 -12.39 12.42
N PRO A 162 4.63 -11.96 11.68
CA PRO A 162 3.94 -10.69 11.95
C PRO A 162 3.32 -10.69 13.34
N THR A 163 3.64 -9.67 14.15
CA THR A 163 2.97 -9.45 15.45
C THR A 163 2.11 -8.19 15.43
N THR A 164 2.50 -7.21 14.63
CA THR A 164 1.77 -5.95 14.46
C THR A 164 1.67 -5.57 12.99
N LEU A 165 0.54 -4.98 12.61
CA LEU A 165 0.34 -4.37 11.31
C LEU A 165 0.27 -2.86 11.45
N SER A 166 0.66 -2.18 10.39
CA SER A 166 0.51 -0.76 10.15
C SER A 166 0.00 -0.53 8.71
N PRO A 167 -0.66 0.60 8.42
CA PRO A 167 -1.08 0.88 7.07
C PRO A 167 0.14 1.11 6.17
N ILE A 168 0.06 0.65 4.92
CA ILE A 168 1.10 0.84 3.91
C ILE A 168 1.08 2.32 3.51
N PRO A 169 2.16 3.10 3.71
CA PRO A 169 2.18 4.52 3.36
C PRO A 169 1.95 4.73 1.86
N ILE A 170 1.12 5.71 1.50
CA ILE A 170 0.86 6.06 0.11
C ILE A 170 1.18 7.52 -0.20
N GLN A 171 1.47 7.77 -1.46
CA GLN A 171 1.75 9.08 -2.02
C GLN A 171 0.83 9.36 -3.22
N GLN A 172 0.70 10.63 -3.58
CA GLN A 172 -0.05 11.08 -4.76
C GLN A 172 -1.47 10.49 -4.84
N PHE A 173 -2.14 10.34 -3.69
CA PHE A 173 -3.50 9.82 -3.66
C PHE A 173 -4.43 10.70 -4.50
N ASN A 174 -5.17 10.10 -5.41
CA ASN A 174 -6.07 10.80 -6.30
C ASN A 174 -7.37 10.03 -6.55
N ILE A 175 -8.45 10.80 -6.67
CA ILE A 175 -9.75 10.33 -7.13
C ILE A 175 -10.16 11.22 -8.30
N GLY A 176 -10.30 10.61 -9.47
CA GLY A 176 -10.71 11.25 -10.71
C GLY A 176 -12.11 11.84 -10.66
N ASN A 177 -12.41 12.68 -11.65
CA ASN A 177 -13.79 13.13 -11.88
C ASN A 177 -14.65 12.01 -12.42
N LYS A 178 -15.97 12.18 -12.33
CA LYS A 178 -16.92 11.20 -12.87
C LYS A 178 -16.72 11.13 -14.38
N VAL A 179 -16.47 9.93 -14.87
CA VAL A 179 -16.55 9.59 -16.29
C VAL A 179 -17.91 8.94 -16.48
N ALA A 180 -18.71 9.52 -17.39
CA ALA A 180 -20.00 8.94 -17.74
C ALA A 180 -19.76 7.72 -18.64
N GLY A 181 -20.45 6.62 -18.35
CA GLY A 181 -20.45 5.44 -19.18
C GLY A 181 -21.08 5.71 -20.55
N GLY A 182 -20.57 5.01 -21.57
CA GLY A 182 -21.20 4.92 -22.89
C GLY A 182 -22.39 3.94 -22.89
N TYR A 183 -22.70 3.38 -24.05
CA TYR A 183 -23.81 2.42 -24.20
C TYR A 183 -23.53 1.08 -23.48
N ASP A 184 -22.28 0.61 -23.51
CA ASP A 184 -21.86 -0.66 -22.92
C ASP A 184 -21.03 -0.48 -21.63
N ASP A 185 -20.72 0.76 -21.26
CA ASP A 185 -19.89 1.08 -20.09
C ASP A 185 -20.74 1.68 -18.96
N VAL A 186 -20.31 1.44 -17.72
CA VAL A 186 -20.90 2.07 -16.53
C VAL A 186 -20.12 3.31 -16.13
N ASP A 187 -20.80 4.23 -15.47
CA ASP A 187 -20.15 5.40 -14.88
C ASP A 187 -19.06 4.98 -13.89
N TYR A 188 -17.92 5.68 -13.91
CA TYR A 188 -16.85 5.39 -12.97
C TYR A 188 -16.06 6.63 -12.53
N ASN A 189 -15.31 6.45 -11.46
CA ASN A 189 -14.29 7.37 -10.99
C ASN A 189 -12.96 6.61 -10.89
N ALA A 190 -11.90 7.13 -11.50
CA ALA A 190 -10.56 6.57 -11.35
C ALA A 190 -10.04 6.80 -9.91
N LEU A 191 -9.34 5.82 -9.37
CA LEU A 191 -8.62 5.86 -8.09
C LEU A 191 -7.17 5.55 -8.39
N SER A 192 -6.24 6.35 -7.87
CA SER A 192 -4.81 6.03 -7.96
C SER A 192 -4.03 6.51 -6.76
N PHE A 193 -2.91 5.85 -6.51
CA PHE A 193 -1.88 6.26 -5.54
C PHE A 193 -0.56 5.56 -5.85
N GLN A 194 0.52 6.05 -5.25
CA GLN A 194 1.86 5.50 -5.38
C GLN A 194 2.32 4.87 -4.06
N LEU A 195 3.04 3.77 -4.18
CA LEU A 195 3.70 3.06 -3.09
C LEU A 195 5.21 3.32 -3.19
N GLU A 196 5.86 3.44 -2.03
CA GLU A 196 7.31 3.69 -1.98
C GLU A 196 8.12 2.58 -2.66
N ASP A 197 9.35 2.92 -3.07
CA ASP A 197 10.32 1.92 -3.51
C ASP A 197 10.48 0.85 -2.41
N ASN A 198 10.51 -0.42 -2.82
CA ASN A 198 10.62 -1.57 -1.93
C ASN A 198 9.48 -1.74 -0.90
N TRP A 199 8.31 -1.12 -1.10
CA TRP A 199 7.15 -1.29 -0.21
C TRP A 199 6.80 -2.77 0.05
N SER A 200 7.00 -3.64 -0.95
CA SER A 200 6.72 -5.07 -0.86
C SER A 200 7.63 -5.84 0.09
N ASN A 201 8.75 -5.25 0.54
CA ASN A 201 9.71 -5.94 1.41
C ASN A 201 9.25 -6.01 2.88
N THR A 202 8.25 -5.21 3.25
CA THR A 202 7.78 -5.09 4.63
C THR A 202 6.29 -5.41 4.77
N VAL A 203 5.66 -5.98 3.73
CA VAL A 203 4.25 -6.38 3.78
C VAL A 203 4.10 -7.87 4.04
N ALA A 204 2.97 -8.23 4.66
CA ALA A 204 2.54 -9.61 4.76
C ALA A 204 1.03 -9.74 4.54
N THR A 205 0.63 -10.92 4.06
CA THR A 205 -0.77 -11.29 3.89
C THR A 205 -1.28 -11.97 5.17
N ILE A 206 -2.28 -11.37 5.82
CA ILE A 206 -2.96 -11.93 7.00
C ILE A 206 -4.30 -12.55 6.57
N PRO A 207 -4.55 -13.83 6.89
CA PRO A 207 -5.85 -14.43 6.66
C PRO A 207 -6.89 -13.80 7.60
N ALA A 208 -8.01 -13.37 7.04
CA ALA A 208 -9.18 -13.03 7.85
C ALA A 208 -9.72 -14.28 8.55
N THR A 209 -10.13 -14.14 9.81
CA THR A 209 -10.73 -15.26 10.57
C THR A 209 -12.24 -15.24 10.63
N ASP A 210 -12.86 -14.06 10.72
CA ASP A 210 -14.31 -13.88 10.71
C ASP A 210 -14.81 -12.90 9.64
N PHE A 211 -13.87 -12.38 8.83
CA PHE A 211 -14.17 -11.38 7.84
C PHE A 211 -14.47 -12.03 6.49
N ALA A 212 -15.76 -12.32 6.24
CA ALA A 212 -16.25 -12.49 4.87
C ALA A 212 -16.68 -11.10 4.36
N PHE A 213 -15.98 -10.56 3.36
CA PHE A 213 -16.17 -9.19 2.88
C PHE A 213 -17.58 -8.86 2.32
N ASP A 214 -18.42 -9.88 2.15
CA ASP A 214 -19.84 -9.76 1.83
C ASP A 214 -20.68 -9.18 2.99
N LEU A 215 -20.18 -9.21 4.24
CA LEU A 215 -20.92 -8.79 5.45
C LEU A 215 -20.65 -7.34 5.90
N LEU A 216 -19.80 -6.58 5.23
CA LEU A 216 -19.72 -5.12 5.41
C LEU A 216 -20.65 -4.36 4.45
N THR A 217 -21.71 -5.02 4.01
CA THR A 217 -22.73 -4.48 3.12
C THR A 217 -23.65 -3.51 3.86
N TYR A 218 -23.79 -2.31 3.29
CA TYR A 218 -24.86 -1.33 3.53
C TYR A 218 -25.10 -0.90 4.99
N ALA A 219 -24.36 0.12 5.42
CA ALA A 219 -24.96 1.22 6.18
C ALA A 219 -24.90 2.49 5.31
#